data_AF-R7SM01-F1
#
_entry.id   AF-R7SM01-F1
#
_cell.length_a   1.000
_cell.length_b   1.000
_cell.length_c   1.000
_cell.angle_alpha   90.00
_cell.angle_beta   90.00
_cell.angle_gamma   90.00
#
_symmetry.space_group_name_H-M   'P 1'
#
loop_
_entity.id
_entity.type
_entity.pdbx_description
1 polymer ?
#
loop_
_entity_poly.entity_id
_entity_poly.type
_entity_poly.pdbx_seq_one_letter_code
_entity_poly.pdbx_strand_id
1 'polypeptide(L)'
;MPHIVSDVSIGDPGVDDGPDRLTKFCQFMLNKPEFAKALRALRLLDGAFARPASSGGRSGWGADFSPAGLLTKVLSTAVNLRVLHIRDAEPLFQSHPAVYEAVTKLDRLKVLSLYYIGNTCLKAISQLQGKLQVIENGLWKDGPRPQGDVTPFGRYVDSLRHIRLWECGCMLESVIDRHVWPDVHTLDIGGRIAKISELARAFPNLRRLTFHMEFSVKQETRWSAGRS
;
A
#
# COMPACT_ATOMS: atom_id res chain seq x y z
N MET A 1 -12.37 -14.59 -23.75
CA MET A 1 -12.64 -14.55 -22.29
C MET A 1 -13.07 -13.12 -21.96
N PRO A 2 -14.20 -12.87 -21.29
CA PRO A 2 -14.65 -11.49 -21.07
C PRO A 2 -13.61 -10.74 -20.21
N HIS A 3 -13.12 -9.60 -20.71
CA HIS A 3 -12.17 -8.74 -20.00
C HIS A 3 -12.69 -8.22 -18.64
N ILE A 4 -14.01 -8.33 -18.43
CA ILE A 4 -14.77 -7.75 -17.32
C ILE A 4 -14.30 -8.22 -15.93
N VAL A 5 -13.79 -9.45 -15.77
CA VAL A 5 -13.41 -9.98 -14.44
C VAL A 5 -11.90 -9.86 -14.15
N SER A 6 -11.12 -9.29 -15.07
CA SER A 6 -9.66 -9.20 -14.91
C SER A 6 -9.20 -8.03 -14.06
N ASP A 7 -10.00 -6.97 -13.98
CA ASP A 7 -9.74 -5.77 -13.19
C ASP A 7 -11.01 -5.44 -12.40
N VAL A 8 -10.92 -5.50 -11.07
CA VAL A 8 -12.06 -5.34 -10.18
C VAL A 8 -11.74 -4.33 -9.10
N SER A 9 -12.69 -3.41 -8.88
CA SER A 9 -12.65 -2.45 -7.78
C SER A 9 -13.94 -2.58 -6.96
N ILE A 10 -13.80 -2.64 -5.64
CA ILE A 10 -14.89 -2.77 -4.67
C ILE A 10 -14.67 -1.70 -3.61
N GLY A 11 -15.76 -1.04 -3.20
CA GLY A 11 -15.71 0.17 -2.37
C GLY A 11 -16.04 1.40 -3.20
N ASP A 12 -16.91 2.23 -2.65
CA ASP A 12 -17.28 3.56 -3.14
C ASP A 12 -17.80 4.34 -1.91
N PRO A 13 -17.30 5.55 -1.62
CA PRO A 13 -17.73 6.35 -0.47
C PRO A 13 -19.21 6.77 -0.46
N GLY A 14 -20.02 6.36 -1.46
CA GLY A 14 -21.46 6.62 -1.51
C GLY A 14 -22.39 5.39 -1.39
N VAL A 15 -21.87 4.18 -1.18
CA VAL A 15 -22.70 2.96 -1.20
C VAL A 15 -22.47 2.06 0.03
N ASP A 16 -23.54 1.79 0.78
CA ASP A 16 -23.53 1.11 2.09
C ASP A 16 -23.43 -0.43 2.04
N ASP A 17 -22.90 -1.01 0.97
CA ASP A 17 -22.93 -2.48 0.76
C ASP A 17 -21.56 -3.11 0.49
N GLY A 18 -20.46 -2.43 0.84
CA GLY A 18 -19.08 -2.87 0.57
C GLY A 18 -18.77 -4.31 0.98
N PRO A 19 -18.95 -4.69 2.26
CA PRO A 19 -18.71 -6.06 2.73
C PRO A 19 -19.57 -7.11 2.02
N ASP A 20 -20.84 -6.78 1.71
CA ASP A 20 -21.76 -7.69 1.03
C ASP A 20 -21.38 -7.87 -0.45
N ARG A 21 -20.97 -6.80 -1.14
CA ARG A 21 -20.42 -6.85 -2.49
C ARG A 21 -19.12 -7.64 -2.54
N LEU A 22 -18.22 -7.44 -1.57
CA LEU A 22 -16.98 -8.19 -1.47
C LEU A 22 -17.25 -9.68 -1.25
N THR A 23 -18.22 -10.01 -0.39
CA THR A 23 -18.66 -11.40 -0.16
C THR A 23 -19.19 -12.04 -1.44
N LYS A 24 -20.13 -11.38 -2.13
CA LYS A 24 -20.69 -11.86 -3.40
C LYS A 24 -19.62 -12.04 -4.49
N PHE A 25 -18.70 -11.08 -4.60
CA PHE A 25 -17.56 -11.16 -5.50
C PHE A 25 -16.70 -12.38 -5.18
N CYS A 26 -16.29 -12.55 -3.92
CA CYS A 26 -15.43 -13.67 -3.55
C CYS A 26 -16.13 -15.01 -3.79
N GLN A 27 -17.41 -15.15 -3.45
CA GLN A 27 -18.19 -16.35 -3.75
C GLN A 27 -18.25 -16.64 -5.25
N PHE A 28 -18.51 -15.62 -6.08
CA PHE A 28 -18.51 -15.76 -7.54
C PHE A 28 -17.16 -16.27 -8.06
N MET A 29 -16.05 -15.69 -7.58
CA MET A 29 -14.70 -16.07 -7.98
C MET A 29 -14.32 -17.49 -7.54
N LEU A 30 -14.76 -17.91 -6.35
CA LEU A 30 -14.50 -19.24 -5.83
C LEU A 30 -15.35 -20.32 -6.54
N ASN A 31 -16.56 -19.98 -6.96
CA ASN A 31 -17.41 -20.86 -7.77
C ASN A 31 -16.92 -20.99 -9.22
N LYS A 32 -16.06 -20.07 -9.68
CA LYS A 32 -15.46 -20.07 -11.02
C LYS A 32 -13.94 -19.85 -10.94
N PRO A 33 -13.16 -20.88 -10.54
CA PRO A 33 -11.73 -20.74 -10.27
C PRO A 33 -10.91 -20.23 -11.45
N GLU A 34 -11.35 -20.46 -12.69
CA GLU A 34 -10.74 -19.91 -13.90
C GLU A 34 -10.76 -18.37 -13.91
N PHE A 35 -11.77 -17.74 -13.30
CA PHE A 35 -11.84 -16.29 -13.15
C PHE A 35 -10.92 -15.81 -12.03
N ALA A 36 -10.87 -16.51 -10.90
CA ALA A 36 -9.88 -16.23 -9.86
C ALA A 36 -8.45 -16.25 -10.40
N LYS A 37 -8.11 -17.28 -11.19
CA LYS A 37 -6.81 -17.37 -11.87
C LYS A 37 -6.59 -16.28 -12.92
N ALA A 38 -7.64 -15.75 -13.53
CA ALA A 38 -7.55 -14.69 -14.54
C ALA A 38 -7.52 -13.27 -13.94
N LEU A 39 -7.76 -13.11 -12.63
CA LEU A 39 -7.74 -11.84 -11.93
C LEU A 39 -6.34 -11.22 -12.00
N ARG A 40 -6.25 -9.98 -12.50
CA ARG A 40 -5.00 -9.23 -12.66
C ARG A 40 -4.92 -8.02 -11.74
N ALA A 41 -6.06 -7.41 -11.43
CA ALA A 41 -6.13 -6.27 -10.52
C ALA A 41 -7.30 -6.39 -9.57
N LEU A 42 -7.04 -6.18 -8.29
CA LEU A 42 -8.05 -6.09 -7.24
C LEU A 42 -7.80 -4.82 -6.44
N ARG A 43 -8.81 -3.95 -6.35
CA ARG A 43 -8.76 -2.73 -5.55
C ARG A 43 -9.89 -2.72 -4.55
N LEU A 44 -9.54 -2.78 -3.27
CA LEU A 44 -10.44 -2.64 -2.15
C LEU A 44 -10.33 -1.20 -1.65
N LEU A 45 -11.20 -0.35 -2.20
CA LEU A 45 -11.25 1.09 -2.01
C LEU A 45 -11.96 1.45 -0.71
N ASP A 46 -12.18 2.75 -0.50
CA ASP A 46 -12.97 3.25 0.63
C ASP A 46 -14.37 2.63 0.65
N GLY A 47 -14.86 2.29 1.83
CA GLY A 47 -16.14 1.60 2.01
C GLY A 47 -16.11 0.08 1.74
N ALA A 48 -15.04 -0.50 1.19
CA ALA A 48 -14.99 -1.95 0.89
C ALA A 48 -15.21 -2.84 2.13
N PHE A 49 -14.80 -2.35 3.30
CA PHE A 49 -15.00 -2.97 4.60
C PHE A 49 -15.82 -2.10 5.56
N ALA A 50 -16.55 -1.10 5.07
CA ALA A 50 -17.34 -0.24 5.95
C ALA A 50 -18.79 -0.72 6.00
N ARG A 51 -19.38 -0.72 7.20
CA ARG A 51 -20.80 -0.98 7.41
C ARG A 51 -21.38 0.06 8.37
N PRO A 52 -22.64 0.51 8.18
CA PRO A 52 -23.29 1.39 9.15
C PRO A 52 -23.30 0.76 10.54
N ALA A 53 -22.73 1.46 11.53
CA ALA A 53 -22.72 1.03 12.92
C ALA A 53 -24.04 1.47 13.58
N SER A 54 -24.94 0.52 13.83
CA SER A 54 -26.18 0.73 14.56
C SER A 54 -25.95 0.67 16.07
N SER A 55 -25.10 1.54 16.64
CA SER A 55 -24.85 1.56 18.08
C SER A 55 -25.13 2.94 18.68
N GLY A 56 -26.21 3.03 19.47
CA GLY A 56 -26.43 4.11 20.44
C GLY A 56 -26.91 5.47 19.89
N GLY A 57 -27.63 5.50 18.76
CA GLY A 57 -28.23 6.73 18.24
C GLY A 57 -27.25 7.70 17.55
N ARG A 58 -25.97 7.34 17.43
CA ARG A 58 -25.00 8.05 16.58
C ARG A 58 -24.82 7.27 15.29
N SER A 59 -25.15 7.88 14.15
CA SER A 59 -24.83 7.35 12.83
C SER A 59 -23.31 7.37 12.66
N GLY A 60 -22.69 6.20 12.73
CA GLY A 60 -21.25 6.02 12.50
C GLY A 60 -20.99 4.90 11.51
N TRP A 61 -19.77 4.84 11.01
CA TRP A 61 -19.28 3.73 10.18
C TRP A 61 -18.37 2.84 11.00
N GLY A 62 -18.63 1.53 10.97
CA GLY A 62 -17.80 0.51 11.59
C GLY A 62 -17.06 -0.31 10.54
N ALA A 63 -15.91 -0.85 10.90
CA ALA A 63 -15.19 -1.81 10.06
C ALA A 63 -15.86 -3.20 10.17
N ASP A 64 -16.14 -3.81 9.03
CA ASP A 64 -16.67 -5.16 8.88
C ASP A 64 -15.74 -5.98 7.96
N PHE A 65 -14.87 -6.75 8.60
CA PHE A 65 -13.94 -7.66 7.95
C PHE A 65 -14.50 -9.08 7.76
N SER A 66 -15.80 -9.31 7.93
CA SER A 66 -16.41 -10.64 7.72
C SER A 66 -16.10 -11.29 6.36
N PRO A 67 -15.85 -10.56 5.24
CA PRO A 67 -15.46 -11.20 3.99
C PRO A 67 -14.01 -11.70 3.93
N ALA A 68 -13.16 -11.41 4.93
CA ALA A 68 -11.71 -11.63 4.88
C ALA A 68 -11.33 -13.11 4.67
N GLY A 69 -12.10 -14.05 5.24
CA GLY A 69 -11.88 -15.48 5.02
C GLY A 69 -12.09 -15.91 3.57
N LEU A 70 -13.10 -15.35 2.89
CA LEU A 70 -13.35 -15.60 1.47
C LEU A 70 -12.31 -14.90 0.60
N LEU A 71 -11.95 -13.66 0.94
CA LEU A 71 -10.90 -12.89 0.27
C LEU A 71 -9.55 -13.65 0.29
N THR A 72 -9.18 -14.23 1.43
CA THR A 72 -7.97 -15.06 1.57
C THR A 72 -7.93 -16.19 0.55
N LYS A 73 -9.05 -16.90 0.35
CA LYS A 73 -9.16 -18.01 -0.62
C LYS A 73 -9.04 -17.52 -2.06
N VAL A 74 -9.64 -16.37 -2.38
CA VAL A 74 -9.52 -15.75 -3.70
C VAL A 74 -8.08 -15.35 -3.97
N LEU A 75 -7.43 -14.64 -3.04
CA LEU A 75 -6.02 -14.23 -3.17
C LEU A 75 -5.09 -15.44 -3.35
N SER A 76 -5.33 -16.52 -2.62
CA SER A 76 -4.56 -17.77 -2.75
C SER A 76 -4.69 -18.44 -4.13
N THR A 77 -5.78 -18.15 -4.85
CA THR A 77 -6.05 -18.70 -6.20
C THR A 77 -5.65 -17.73 -7.31
N ALA A 78 -5.48 -16.44 -6.99
CA ALA A 78 -5.21 -15.36 -7.93
C ALA A 78 -3.73 -15.30 -8.35
N VAL A 79 -3.24 -16.40 -8.94
CA VAL A 79 -1.84 -16.57 -9.36
C VAL A 79 -1.36 -15.59 -10.44
N ASN A 80 -2.27 -14.83 -11.07
CA ASN A 80 -1.94 -13.80 -12.05
C ASN A 80 -2.17 -12.39 -11.55
N LEU A 81 -2.40 -12.20 -10.25
CA LEU A 81 -2.63 -10.88 -9.68
C LEU A 81 -1.36 -10.03 -9.79
N ARG A 82 -1.50 -8.84 -10.38
CA ARG A 82 -0.42 -7.88 -10.65
C ARG A 82 -0.61 -6.58 -9.88
N VAL A 83 -1.85 -6.21 -9.60
CA VAL A 83 -2.21 -4.99 -8.88
C VAL A 83 -3.07 -5.37 -7.69
N LEU A 84 -2.65 -4.93 -6.50
CA LEU A 84 -3.41 -5.05 -5.28
C LEU A 84 -3.47 -3.69 -4.61
N HIS A 85 -4.68 -3.21 -4.36
CA HIS A 85 -4.93 -2.04 -3.53
C HIS A 85 -5.81 -2.43 -2.34
N ILE A 86 -5.44 -2.01 -1.13
CA ILE A 86 -6.22 -2.22 0.10
C ILE A 86 -6.23 -0.92 0.91
N ARG A 87 -7.41 -0.32 1.06
CA ARG A 87 -7.61 0.92 1.82
C ARG A 87 -7.44 0.73 3.33
N ASP A 88 -8.01 -0.33 3.90
CA ASP A 88 -7.96 -0.61 5.35
C ASP A 88 -6.92 -1.68 5.68
N ALA A 89 -5.69 -1.51 5.19
CA ALA A 89 -4.71 -2.59 5.16
C ALA A 89 -4.25 -3.04 6.56
N GLU A 90 -3.83 -2.11 7.44
CA GLU A 90 -3.33 -2.49 8.76
C GLU A 90 -4.41 -3.16 9.63
N PRO A 91 -5.62 -2.59 9.80
CA PRO A 91 -6.66 -3.25 10.60
C PRO A 91 -7.10 -4.60 10.02
N LEU A 92 -7.12 -4.74 8.69
CA LEU A 92 -7.43 -6.01 8.03
C LEU A 92 -6.37 -7.07 8.34
N PHE A 93 -5.08 -6.72 8.22
CA PHE A 93 -4.00 -7.67 8.50
C PHE A 93 -3.90 -8.04 9.98
N GLN A 94 -4.17 -7.09 10.89
CA GLN A 94 -4.20 -7.35 12.33
C GLN A 94 -5.37 -8.27 12.73
N SER A 95 -6.56 -8.03 12.18
CA SER A 95 -7.75 -8.85 12.47
C SER A 95 -7.74 -10.20 11.76
N HIS A 96 -7.15 -10.29 10.57
CA HIS A 96 -7.14 -11.48 9.73
C HIS A 96 -5.75 -11.77 9.13
N PRO A 97 -4.82 -12.34 9.92
CA PRO A 97 -3.46 -12.64 9.47
C PRO A 97 -3.38 -13.57 8.24
N ALA A 98 -4.40 -14.38 8.00
CA ALA A 98 -4.45 -15.23 6.81
C ALA A 98 -4.51 -14.42 5.49
N VAL A 99 -5.11 -13.22 5.50
CA VAL A 99 -5.10 -12.31 4.34
C VAL A 99 -3.67 -11.84 4.08
N TYR A 100 -2.97 -11.43 5.14
CA TYR A 100 -1.56 -11.07 5.09
C TYR A 100 -0.70 -12.19 4.47
N GLU A 101 -0.87 -13.44 4.93
CA GLU A 101 -0.11 -14.58 4.43
C GLU A 101 -0.42 -14.90 2.96
N ALA A 102 -1.67 -14.72 2.54
CA ALA A 102 -2.05 -14.88 1.13
C ALA A 102 -1.40 -13.81 0.26
N VAL A 103 -1.35 -12.56 0.74
CA VAL A 103 -0.71 -11.44 0.02
C VAL A 103 0.78 -11.69 -0.18
N THR A 104 1.51 -12.13 0.85
CA THR A 104 2.97 -12.33 0.76
C THR A 104 3.37 -13.39 -0.27
N LYS A 105 2.46 -14.32 -0.60
CA LYS A 105 2.63 -15.40 -1.59
C LYS A 105 2.34 -14.97 -3.04
N LEU A 106 1.93 -13.72 -3.29
CA LEU A 106 1.66 -13.21 -4.64
C LEU A 106 2.97 -12.87 -5.38
N ASP A 107 3.51 -13.86 -6.10
CA ASP A 107 4.79 -13.79 -6.83
C ASP A 107 4.76 -12.85 -8.06
N ARG A 108 3.59 -12.71 -8.70
CA ARG A 108 3.40 -11.87 -9.90
C ARG A 108 3.02 -10.42 -9.60
N LEU A 109 2.91 -10.05 -8.33
CA LEU A 109 2.52 -8.70 -7.93
C LEU A 109 3.55 -7.67 -8.41
N LYS A 110 3.06 -6.59 -9.05
CA LYS A 110 3.86 -5.48 -9.60
C LYS A 110 3.53 -4.16 -8.95
N VAL A 111 2.26 -3.96 -8.58
CA VAL A 111 1.76 -2.75 -7.96
C VAL A 111 1.12 -3.15 -6.64
N LEU A 112 1.64 -2.59 -5.55
CA LEU A 112 1.07 -2.71 -4.23
C LEU A 112 0.70 -1.33 -3.71
N SER A 113 -0.56 -1.15 -3.35
CA SER A 113 -1.09 0.10 -2.83
C SER A 113 -1.80 -0.17 -1.49
N LEU A 114 -1.19 0.24 -0.38
CA LEU A 114 -1.72 0.02 0.97
C LEU A 114 -2.01 1.36 1.63
N TYR A 115 -3.22 1.55 2.13
CA TYR A 115 -3.57 2.72 2.92
C TYR A 115 -3.84 2.32 4.37
N TYR A 116 -3.80 3.29 5.28
CA TYR A 116 -3.84 3.04 6.72
C TYR A 116 -2.79 2.02 7.14
N ILE A 117 -1.52 2.32 6.86
CA ILE A 117 -0.40 1.40 7.08
C ILE A 117 0.08 1.44 8.54
N GLY A 118 0.61 0.31 9.02
CA GLY A 118 1.35 0.17 10.26
C GLY A 118 2.43 -0.90 10.14
N ASN A 119 2.90 -1.41 11.27
CA ASN A 119 4.00 -2.37 11.35
C ASN A 119 3.67 -3.70 10.66
N THR A 120 2.41 -4.15 10.70
CA THR A 120 2.01 -5.40 10.04
C THR A 120 2.09 -5.26 8.53
N CYS A 121 1.68 -4.12 7.98
CA CYS A 121 1.85 -3.79 6.56
C CYS A 121 3.33 -3.75 6.16
N LEU A 122 4.19 -3.13 6.96
CA LEU A 122 5.63 -3.10 6.69
C LEU A 122 6.23 -4.51 6.66
N LYS A 123 5.85 -5.36 7.62
CA LYS A 123 6.24 -6.77 7.63
C LYS A 123 5.73 -7.51 6.39
N ALA A 124 4.53 -7.20 5.91
CA ALA A 124 3.99 -7.81 4.68
C ALA A 124 4.82 -7.44 3.47
N ILE A 125 5.18 -6.15 3.36
CA ILE A 125 6.01 -5.63 2.28
C ILE A 125 7.39 -6.29 2.29
N SER A 126 8.00 -6.54 3.45
CA SER A 126 9.32 -7.16 3.53
C SER A 126 9.31 -8.63 3.09
N GLN A 127 8.17 -9.32 3.30
CA GLN A 127 8.01 -10.75 3.02
C GLN A 127 7.45 -11.09 1.64
N LEU A 128 6.91 -10.11 0.91
CA LEU A 128 6.38 -10.30 -0.44
C LEU A 128 7.41 -10.95 -1.39
N GLN A 129 7.04 -12.04 -2.06
CA GLN A 129 7.97 -12.77 -2.92
C GLN A 129 8.21 -12.12 -4.29
N GLY A 130 7.25 -11.34 -4.78
CA GLY A 130 7.32 -10.70 -6.10
C GLY A 130 8.35 -9.58 -6.22
N LYS A 131 8.61 -9.14 -7.46
CA LYS A 131 9.41 -7.94 -7.75
C LYS A 131 8.48 -6.77 -8.03
N LEU A 132 8.25 -5.95 -7.01
CA LEU A 132 7.41 -4.75 -7.09
C LEU A 132 8.07 -3.71 -8.00
N GLN A 133 7.23 -3.06 -8.80
CA GLN A 133 7.60 -1.92 -9.66
C GLN A 133 7.01 -0.62 -9.12
N VAL A 134 5.88 -0.70 -8.42
CA VAL A 134 5.18 0.44 -7.84
C VAL A 134 4.79 0.10 -6.41
N ILE A 135 5.15 1.00 -5.49
CA ILE A 135 4.64 1.00 -4.12
C ILE A 135 3.90 2.30 -3.89
N GLU A 136 2.69 2.18 -3.36
CA GLU A 136 1.91 3.32 -2.88
C GLU A 136 1.50 3.05 -1.44
N ASN A 137 1.95 3.87 -0.51
CA ASN A 137 1.60 3.73 0.89
C ASN A 137 0.97 5.03 1.40
N GLY A 138 -0.01 4.94 2.28
CA GLY A 138 -0.63 6.12 2.87
C GLY A 138 -0.99 5.99 4.34
N LEU A 139 -1.13 7.14 5.01
CA LEU A 139 -1.54 7.39 6.40
C LEU A 139 -1.06 6.35 7.43
N TRP A 140 -0.13 6.76 8.29
CA TRP A 140 0.39 5.93 9.38
C TRP A 140 -0.63 5.77 10.52
N LYS A 141 -0.96 4.52 10.90
CA LYS A 141 -1.91 4.21 11.98
C LYS A 141 -1.26 3.93 13.34
N ASP A 142 -0.05 3.41 13.37
CA ASP A 142 0.57 2.90 14.60
C ASP A 142 1.30 3.99 15.38
N GLY A 143 0.58 4.82 16.13
CA GLY A 143 1.18 5.76 17.09
C GLY A 143 2.28 6.67 16.49
N PRO A 144 3.34 7.01 17.24
CA PRO A 144 4.42 7.82 16.70
C PRO A 144 5.11 7.11 15.53
N ARG A 145 5.29 7.85 14.43
CA ARG A 145 5.89 7.34 13.18
C ARG A 145 7.25 6.71 13.49
N PRO A 146 7.50 5.43 13.14
CA PRO A 146 8.77 4.79 13.42
C PRO A 146 9.85 5.57 12.70
N GLN A 147 10.84 6.05 13.46
CA GLN A 147 12.02 6.65 12.87
C GLN A 147 12.81 5.56 12.20
N GLY A 148 12.75 5.56 10.88
CA GLY A 148 13.81 4.98 10.08
C GLY A 148 13.88 3.45 9.99
N ASP A 149 12.78 2.73 10.27
CA ASP A 149 12.72 1.30 9.95
C ASP A 149 11.96 1.05 8.64
N VAL A 150 12.73 1.06 7.57
CA VAL A 150 12.32 0.76 6.19
C VAL A 150 13.10 -0.40 5.59
N THR A 151 13.53 -1.31 6.46
CA THR A 151 13.94 -2.66 6.06
C THR A 151 13.01 -3.34 5.03
N PRO A 152 11.69 -3.06 4.91
CA PRO A 152 10.85 -3.73 3.93
C PRO A 152 11.19 -3.45 2.47
N PHE A 153 11.72 -2.27 2.15
CA PHE A 153 11.86 -1.86 0.75
C PHE A 153 13.17 -2.31 0.11
N GLY A 154 14.22 -2.55 0.90
CA GLY A 154 15.58 -2.78 0.37
C GLY A 154 15.67 -3.88 -0.68
N ARG A 155 14.84 -4.92 -0.60
CA ARG A 155 14.79 -6.01 -1.58
C ARG A 155 14.25 -5.61 -2.97
N TYR A 156 13.67 -4.41 -3.11
CA TYR A 156 13.08 -3.91 -4.35
C TYR A 156 13.90 -2.80 -5.00
N VAL A 157 15.12 -2.54 -4.50
CA VAL A 157 16.02 -1.47 -4.99
C VAL A 157 16.20 -1.51 -6.50
N ASP A 158 16.39 -2.71 -7.06
CA ASP A 158 16.64 -2.93 -8.49
C ASP A 158 15.35 -3.13 -9.31
N SER A 159 14.17 -2.91 -8.73
CA SER A 159 12.90 -3.15 -9.43
C SER A 159 11.87 -2.04 -9.31
N LEU A 160 11.91 -1.24 -8.24
CA LEU A 160 10.98 -0.11 -8.11
C LEU A 160 11.27 0.96 -9.17
N ARG A 161 10.18 1.46 -9.73
CA ARG A 161 10.17 2.54 -10.71
C ARG A 161 9.42 3.74 -10.16
N HIS A 162 8.30 3.49 -9.47
CA HIS A 162 7.45 4.52 -8.89
C HIS A 162 7.27 4.29 -7.40
N ILE A 163 7.44 5.36 -6.62
CA ILE A 163 7.20 5.37 -5.17
C ILE A 163 6.21 6.49 -4.87
N ARG A 164 5.09 6.15 -4.24
CA ARG A 164 4.10 7.12 -3.74
C ARG A 164 3.91 6.96 -2.25
N LEU A 165 4.19 7.99 -1.47
CA LEU A 165 4.08 7.97 -0.02
C LEU A 165 3.20 9.13 0.44
N TRP A 166 1.95 8.83 0.78
CA TRP A 166 0.95 9.79 1.22
C TRP A 166 1.03 9.97 2.74
N GLU A 167 1.44 11.15 3.21
CA GLU A 167 1.61 11.48 4.65
C GLU A 167 2.61 10.58 5.42
N CYS A 168 3.29 9.68 4.71
CA CYS A 168 4.29 8.75 5.25
C CYS A 168 5.67 8.94 4.60
N GLY A 169 5.96 10.12 4.04
CA GLY A 169 7.26 10.46 3.46
C GLY A 169 8.44 10.26 4.42
N CYS A 170 8.21 10.27 5.73
CA CYS A 170 9.25 10.03 6.74
C CYS A 170 9.86 8.63 6.64
N MET A 171 9.18 7.69 5.97
CA MET A 171 9.74 6.39 5.64
C MET A 171 11.02 6.53 4.81
N LEU A 172 11.12 7.54 3.94
CA LEU A 172 12.32 7.73 3.11
C LEU A 172 13.55 8.13 3.91
N GLU A 173 13.41 8.74 5.10
CA GLU A 173 14.54 9.32 5.84
C GLU A 173 15.67 8.33 6.15
N SER A 174 15.36 7.04 6.26
CA SER A 174 16.36 5.98 6.51
C SER A 174 16.74 5.17 5.28
N VAL A 175 15.95 5.24 4.21
CA VAL A 175 16.27 4.54 2.95
C VAL A 175 17.39 5.28 2.23
N ILE A 176 17.26 6.61 2.16
CA ILE A 176 18.04 7.47 1.26
C ILE A 176 19.53 7.51 1.61
N ASP A 177 19.88 7.15 2.84
CA ASP A 177 21.27 7.03 3.27
C ASP A 177 21.88 5.65 2.98
N ARG A 178 21.05 4.62 2.81
CA ARG A 178 21.51 3.22 2.71
C ARG A 178 21.48 2.67 1.29
N HIS A 179 20.60 3.16 0.43
CA HIS A 179 20.37 2.59 -0.89
C HIS A 179 20.32 3.66 -1.98
N VAL A 180 20.84 3.31 -3.14
CA VAL A 180 20.62 4.05 -4.40
C VAL A 180 19.62 3.26 -5.22
N TRP A 181 18.59 3.93 -5.72
CA TRP A 181 17.46 3.37 -6.45
C TRP A 181 17.57 3.78 -7.92
N PRO A 182 18.33 3.02 -8.74
CA PRO A 182 18.69 3.45 -10.08
C PRO A 182 17.48 3.54 -11.02
N ASP A 183 16.46 2.72 -10.83
CA ASP A 183 15.32 2.65 -11.76
C ASP A 183 14.12 3.53 -11.35
N VAL A 184 14.18 4.16 -10.19
CA VAL A 184 13.12 5.05 -9.70
C VAL A 184 13.16 6.35 -10.48
N HIS A 185 12.09 6.60 -11.24
CA HIS A 185 11.94 7.78 -12.07
C HIS A 185 10.70 8.62 -11.74
N THR A 186 9.86 8.15 -10.80
CA THR A 186 8.69 8.89 -10.30
C THR A 186 8.58 8.75 -8.79
N LEU A 187 8.53 9.89 -8.11
CA LEU A 187 8.48 9.98 -6.66
C LEU A 187 7.41 10.99 -6.24
N ASP A 188 6.38 10.50 -5.58
CA ASP A 188 5.28 11.30 -5.05
C ASP A 188 5.33 11.23 -3.52
N ILE A 189 5.53 12.36 -2.83
CA ILE A 189 5.77 12.39 -1.37
C ILE A 189 4.88 13.41 -0.68
N GLY A 190 4.18 12.97 0.36
CA GLY A 190 3.54 13.81 1.37
C GLY A 190 4.12 13.54 2.76
N GLY A 191 4.01 14.52 3.66
CA GLY A 191 4.60 14.46 5.00
C GLY A 191 6.05 14.96 5.07
N ARG A 192 6.76 14.58 6.15
CA ARG A 192 8.12 15.08 6.42
C ARG A 192 9.17 14.28 5.67
N ILE A 193 10.15 14.96 5.05
CA ILE A 193 11.33 14.31 4.47
C ILE A 193 12.64 14.81 5.08
N ALA A 194 13.65 13.94 5.02
CA ALA A 194 15.05 14.30 5.07
C ALA A 194 15.48 14.80 3.67
N LYS A 195 16.60 15.51 3.58
CA LYS A 195 16.81 16.67 2.69
C LYS A 195 16.63 16.35 1.20
N ILE A 196 16.31 17.37 0.38
CA ILE A 196 16.19 17.23 -1.09
C ILE A 196 17.49 16.71 -1.71
N SER A 197 18.65 17.14 -1.18
CA SER A 197 19.96 16.65 -1.59
C SER A 197 20.13 15.13 -1.39
N GLU A 198 19.55 14.58 -0.33
CA GLU A 198 19.56 13.14 -0.05
C GLU A 198 18.62 12.38 -1.00
N LEU A 199 17.48 12.97 -1.37
CA LEU A 199 16.62 12.41 -2.42
C LEU A 199 17.33 12.36 -3.78
N ALA A 200 18.02 13.43 -4.18
CA ALA A 200 18.74 13.46 -5.46
C ALA A 200 19.82 12.38 -5.54
N ARG A 201 20.53 12.13 -4.43
CA ARG A 201 21.53 11.06 -4.32
C ARG A 201 20.89 9.67 -4.36
N ALA A 202 19.79 9.48 -3.65
CA ALA A 202 19.11 8.19 -3.58
C ALA A 202 18.40 7.83 -4.90
N PHE A 203 17.96 8.81 -5.68
CA PHE A 203 17.17 8.62 -6.90
C PHE A 203 17.82 9.31 -8.11
N PRO A 204 18.96 8.82 -8.62
CA PRO A 204 19.76 9.52 -9.63
C PRO A 204 19.03 9.70 -10.97
N ASN A 205 18.04 8.86 -11.28
CA ASN A 205 17.27 8.91 -12.53
C ASN A 205 15.85 9.50 -12.34
N LEU A 206 15.63 10.27 -11.27
CA LEU A 206 14.34 10.84 -10.97
C LEU A 206 13.89 11.85 -12.04
N ARG A 207 12.76 11.59 -12.69
CA ARG A 207 12.19 12.46 -13.75
C ARG A 207 10.98 13.26 -13.28
N ARG A 208 10.24 12.74 -12.30
CA ARG A 208 9.06 13.38 -11.74
C ARG A 208 9.13 13.32 -10.23
N LEU A 209 9.09 14.49 -9.61
CA LEU A 209 8.99 14.68 -8.17
C LEU A 209 7.72 15.48 -7.88
N THR A 210 6.81 14.90 -7.11
CA THR A 210 5.56 15.55 -6.68
C THR A 210 5.54 15.67 -5.17
N PHE A 211 5.19 16.85 -4.67
CA PHE A 211 4.95 17.07 -3.24
C PHE A 211 3.45 17.20 -2.98
N HIS A 212 2.94 16.41 -2.05
CA HIS A 212 1.54 16.46 -1.60
C HIS A 212 1.40 17.33 -0.34
N MET A 213 0.16 17.72 -0.01
CA MET A 213 -0.12 18.54 1.18
C MET A 213 0.47 17.90 2.45
N GLU A 214 0.79 18.72 3.45
CA GLU A 214 1.56 18.37 4.67
C GLU A 214 3.06 18.10 4.47
N PHE A 215 3.62 18.51 3.33
CA PHE A 215 5.04 18.42 3.08
C PHE A 215 5.86 19.36 3.98
N SER A 216 6.87 18.83 4.67
CA SER A 216 7.88 19.63 5.39
C SER A 216 9.29 19.07 5.21
N VAL A 217 10.26 19.95 5.00
CA VAL A 217 11.68 19.58 4.84
C VAL A 217 12.44 19.93 6.12
N LYS A 218 13.31 19.04 6.60
CA LYS A 218 14.30 19.39 7.64
C LYS A 218 15.23 20.49 7.10
N GLN A 219 15.37 21.62 7.80
CA GLN A 219 16.28 22.70 7.39
C GLN A 219 17.70 22.16 7.16
N GLU A 220 18.32 22.56 6.05
CA GLU A 220 19.74 22.34 5.82
C GLU A 220 20.53 23.32 6.68
N THR A 221 21.20 22.82 7.72
CA THR A 221 22.21 23.60 8.44
C THR A 221 23.38 23.84 7.49
N ARG A 222 23.45 25.06 6.93
CA ARG A 222 24.66 25.53 6.24
C ARG A 222 25.79 25.60 7.26
N TRP A 223 26.85 24.85 7.01
CA TRP A 223 28.13 25.04 7.70
C TRP A 223 28.62 26.46 7.35
N SER A 224 28.54 27.39 8.29
CA SER A 224 29.27 28.64 8.20
C SER A 224 30.75 28.31 8.34
N ALA A 225 31.46 28.21 7.22
CA ALA A 225 32.92 28.22 7.23
C ALA A 225 33.36 29.56 7.82
N GLY A 226 33.76 29.55 9.10
CA GLY A 226 34.43 30.67 9.73
C GLY A 226 35.72 30.95 8.98
N ARG A 227 35.77 32.08 8.29
CA ARG A 227 37.04 32.73 7.98
C ARG A 227 37.40 33.58 9.19
N SER A 228 38.44 33.18 9.90
CA SER A 228 39.32 34.04 10.69
C SER A 228 40.61 33.27 10.91
#